data_AF-A0A3D4RPE9-F1
#
_entry.id   AF-A0A3D4RPE9-F1
#
_cell.length_a   1.000
_cell.length_b   1.000
_cell.length_c   1.000
_cell.angle_alpha   90.00
_cell.angle_beta   90.00
_cell.angle_gamma   90.00
#
_symmetry.space_group_name_H-M   'P 1'
#
loop_
_entity.id
_entity.type
_entity.pdbx_description
1 polymer ?
#
loop_
_entity_poly.entity_id
_entity_poly.type
_entity_poly.pdbx_seq_one_letter_code
_entity_poly.pdbx_strand_id
1 'polypeptide(L)'
;MTKKDNLAEYILHLWQMEDVVRAFHEDEVLQQNPFLSDLCAMMRAEGVLDSGHTQIAKNALSEAEETHRQLLDDASYRAAAMQLQPSLALLKSKTPNPEISDIEMMFIFLYDIMLLRLQKREISDDTLRLQKQVSRLLAHLSRAYKQMREEECQ
;
A
#
# COMPACT_ATOMS: atom_id res chain seq x y z
N MET A 1 -7.78 -9.15 -8.61
CA MET A 1 -7.93 -7.68 -8.56
C MET A 1 -6.83 -7.07 -9.40
N THR A 2 -7.11 -6.17 -10.34
CA THR A 2 -6.04 -5.54 -11.15
C THR A 2 -5.69 -4.17 -10.60
N LYS A 3 -4.48 -3.68 -10.88
CA LYS A 3 -4.05 -2.32 -10.54
C LYS A 3 -5.03 -1.24 -11.05
N LYS A 4 -5.66 -1.48 -12.20
CA LYS A 4 -6.64 -0.57 -12.82
C LYS A 4 -7.96 -0.50 -12.07
N ASP A 5 -8.33 -1.53 -11.31
CA ASP A 5 -9.59 -1.58 -10.58
C ASP A 5 -9.52 -0.78 -9.29
N ASN A 6 -8.47 -1.00 -8.51
CA ASN A 6 -8.22 -0.32 -7.24
C ASN A 6 -6.72 -0.35 -6.90
N LEU A 7 -6.05 0.79 -7.06
CA LEU A 7 -4.62 0.92 -6.83
C LEU A 7 -4.24 0.61 -5.37
N ALA A 8 -5.02 1.11 -4.41
CA ALA A 8 -4.71 0.91 -3.00
C ALA A 8 -4.83 -0.56 -2.57
N GLU A 9 -5.89 -1.24 -3.00
CA GLU A 9 -6.05 -2.68 -2.74
C GLU A 9 -4.99 -3.51 -3.45
N TYR A 10 -4.60 -3.11 -4.66
CA TYR A 10 -3.53 -3.78 -5.40
C TYR A 10 -2.17 -3.70 -4.67
N ILE A 11 -1.80 -2.52 -4.15
CA ILE A 11 -0.55 -2.35 -3.37
C ILE A 11 -0.57 -3.24 -2.12
N LEU A 12 -1.63 -3.17 -1.32
CA LEU A 12 -1.76 -3.98 -0.10
C LEU A 12 -1.74 -5.48 -0.41
N HIS A 13 -2.40 -5.89 -1.49
CA HIS A 13 -2.39 -7.27 -1.94
C HIS A 13 -0.99 -7.74 -2.37
N LEU A 14 -0.24 -6.93 -3.13
CA LEU A 14 1.14 -7.28 -3.50
C LEU A 14 2.01 -7.47 -2.26
N TRP A 15 1.94 -6.56 -1.29
CA TRP A 15 2.72 -6.67 -0.05
C TRP A 15 2.40 -7.95 0.73
N GLN A 16 1.11 -8.32 0.83
CA GLN A 16 0.69 -9.59 1.42
C GLN A 16 1.27 -10.80 0.69
N MET A 17 1.23 -10.79 -0.65
CA MET A 17 1.72 -11.91 -1.46
C MET A 17 3.23 -12.04 -1.37
N GLU A 18 3.97 -10.93 -1.32
CA GLU A 18 5.39 -10.96 -1.03
C GLU A 18 5.67 -11.60 0.33
N ASP A 19 4.93 -11.28 1.39
CA ASP A 19 5.12 -11.90 2.71
C ASP A 19 4.79 -13.41 2.70
N VAL A 20 3.77 -13.83 1.95
CA VAL A 20 3.51 -15.25 1.70
C VAL A 20 4.70 -15.90 1.01
N VAL A 21 5.28 -15.26 -0.01
CA VAL A 21 6.48 -15.76 -0.67
C VAL A 21 7.63 -15.87 0.34
N ARG A 22 7.91 -14.84 1.14
CA ARG A 22 8.99 -14.87 2.15
C ARG A 22 8.82 -16.05 3.11
N ALA A 23 7.59 -16.30 3.55
CA ALA A 23 7.29 -17.39 4.49
C ALA A 23 7.41 -18.80 3.89
N PHE A 24 7.15 -18.97 2.58
CA PHE A 24 6.97 -20.31 1.96
C PHE A 24 7.80 -20.53 0.68
N HIS A 25 8.83 -19.70 0.40
CA HIS A 25 9.59 -19.77 -0.86
C HIS A 25 10.38 -21.06 -1.09
N GLU A 26 10.56 -21.89 -0.04
CA GLU A 26 11.17 -23.21 -0.10
C GLU A 26 10.14 -24.35 -0.18
N ASP A 27 8.85 -24.07 0.09
CA ASP A 27 7.79 -25.07 0.09
C ASP A 27 7.29 -25.40 -1.32
N GLU A 28 7.11 -26.70 -1.60
CA GLU A 28 6.57 -27.18 -2.87
C GLU A 28 5.16 -26.62 -3.17
N VAL A 29 4.39 -26.31 -2.12
CA VAL A 29 3.04 -25.73 -2.24
C VAL A 29 3.07 -24.38 -2.96
N LEU A 30 4.12 -23.59 -2.75
CA LEU A 30 4.27 -22.30 -3.44
C LEU A 30 4.53 -22.50 -4.94
N GLN A 31 5.31 -23.53 -5.29
CA GLN A 31 5.61 -23.86 -6.70
C GLN A 31 4.38 -24.32 -7.48
N GLN A 32 3.37 -24.87 -6.80
CA GLN A 32 2.09 -25.26 -7.41
C GLN A 32 1.18 -24.06 -7.72
N ASN A 33 1.49 -22.86 -7.20
CA ASN A 33 0.78 -21.64 -7.51
C ASN A 33 1.60 -20.81 -8.52
N PRO A 34 1.19 -20.74 -9.81
CA PRO A 34 1.97 -20.04 -10.83
C PRO A 34 2.25 -18.57 -10.48
N PHE A 35 1.25 -17.87 -9.93
CA PHE A 35 1.41 -16.47 -9.56
C PHE A 35 2.45 -16.27 -8.44
N LEU A 36 2.41 -17.10 -7.38
CA LEU A 36 3.38 -17.00 -6.29
C LEU A 36 4.78 -17.47 -6.72
N SER A 37 4.85 -18.48 -7.58
CA SER A 37 6.10 -18.95 -8.19
C SER A 37 6.76 -17.85 -9.02
N ASP A 38 6.00 -17.17 -9.88
CA ASP A 38 6.48 -16.06 -10.69
C ASP A 38 6.91 -14.87 -9.81
N LEU A 39 6.12 -14.55 -8.78
CA LEU A 39 6.46 -13.50 -7.82
C LEU A 39 7.77 -13.83 -7.08
N CYS A 40 7.95 -15.09 -6.67
CA CYS A 40 9.18 -15.55 -6.03
C CYS A 40 10.39 -15.45 -6.96
N ALA A 41 10.24 -15.79 -8.24
CA ALA A 41 11.28 -15.61 -9.24
C ALA A 41 11.65 -14.13 -9.43
N MET A 42 10.66 -13.23 -9.48
CA MET A 42 10.90 -11.78 -9.53
C MET A 42 11.63 -11.28 -8.28
N MET A 43 11.18 -11.66 -7.08
CA MET A 43 11.82 -11.25 -5.83
C MET A 43 13.28 -11.72 -5.74
N ARG A 44 13.59 -12.92 -6.23
CA ARG A 44 14.97 -13.43 -6.32
C ARG A 44 15.81 -12.65 -7.33
N ALA A 45 15.28 -12.41 -8.52
CA ALA A 45 15.98 -11.69 -9.58
C ALA A 45 16.29 -10.23 -9.17
N GLU A 46 15.40 -9.62 -8.40
CA GLU A 46 15.54 -8.25 -7.89
C GLU A 46 16.31 -8.16 -6.57
N GLY A 47 16.65 -9.29 -5.93
CA GLY A 47 17.38 -9.33 -4.66
C GLY A 47 16.57 -8.83 -3.45
N VAL A 48 15.24 -8.93 -3.50
CA VAL A 48 14.31 -8.44 -2.45
C VAL A 48 13.59 -9.58 -1.71
N LEU A 49 14.08 -10.82 -1.84
CA LEU A 49 13.48 -11.97 -1.19
C LEU A 49 13.50 -11.82 0.34
N ASP A 50 14.63 -11.44 0.93
CA ASP A 50 14.74 -11.33 2.40
C ASP A 50 14.12 -10.03 2.94
N SER A 51 14.18 -8.95 2.16
CA SER A 51 13.69 -7.63 2.59
C SER A 51 13.42 -6.70 1.40
N GLY A 52 12.53 -5.72 1.63
CA GLY A 52 12.13 -4.74 0.62
C GLY A 52 11.09 -5.26 -0.36
N HIS A 53 10.58 -4.38 -1.21
CA HIS A 53 9.48 -4.68 -2.14
C HIS A 53 9.96 -4.85 -3.59
N THR A 54 9.22 -5.64 -4.35
CA THR A 54 9.41 -5.81 -5.79
C THR A 54 9.26 -4.48 -6.53
N GLN A 55 9.87 -4.37 -7.71
CA GLN A 55 9.78 -3.18 -8.54
C GLN A 55 8.34 -2.91 -8.97
N ILE A 56 7.51 -3.94 -9.17
CA ILE A 56 6.09 -3.79 -9.47
C ILE A 56 5.33 -3.11 -8.32
N ALA A 57 5.66 -3.46 -7.06
CA ALA A 57 5.05 -2.85 -5.88
C ALA A 57 5.53 -1.42 -5.69
N LYS A 58 6.83 -1.16 -5.88
CA LYS A 58 7.42 0.19 -5.86
C LYS A 58 6.78 1.10 -6.91
N ASN A 59 6.61 0.60 -8.14
CA ASN A 59 5.99 1.37 -9.22
C ASN A 59 4.52 1.71 -8.89
N ALA A 60 3.77 0.76 -8.34
CA ALA A 60 2.40 1.01 -7.91
C ALA A 60 2.32 2.09 -6.81
N LEU A 61 3.25 2.06 -5.84
CA LEU A 61 3.36 3.11 -4.82
C LEU A 61 3.70 4.47 -5.44
N SER A 62 4.68 4.53 -6.35
CA SER A 62 5.04 5.77 -7.05
C SER A 62 3.88 6.35 -7.85
N GLU A 63 3.07 5.52 -8.50
CA GLU A 63 1.85 5.95 -9.20
C GLU A 63 0.81 6.50 -8.21
N ALA A 64 0.71 5.94 -7.01
CA ALA A 64 -0.15 6.48 -5.96
C ALA A 64 0.35 7.86 -5.49
N GLU A 65 1.65 8.04 -5.32
CA GLU A 65 2.25 9.34 -4.96
C GLU A 65 2.05 10.38 -6.06
N GLU A 66 2.17 10.00 -7.32
CA GLU A 66 1.92 10.90 -8.44
C GLU A 66 0.46 11.32 -8.50
N THR A 67 -0.46 10.37 -8.36
CA THR A 67 -1.90 10.66 -8.27
C THR A 67 -2.20 11.59 -7.09
N HIS A 68 -1.58 11.34 -5.94
CA HIS A 68 -1.70 12.22 -4.77
C HIS A 68 -1.29 13.65 -5.09
N ARG A 69 -0.12 13.85 -5.72
CA ARG A 69 0.37 15.19 -6.11
C ARG A 69 -0.60 15.90 -7.04
N GLN A 70 -1.16 15.21 -8.03
CA GLN A 70 -2.15 15.79 -8.94
C GLN A 70 -3.44 16.18 -8.21
N LEU A 71 -3.88 15.37 -7.25
CA LEU A 71 -5.08 15.65 -6.46
C LEU A 71 -4.91 16.79 -5.44
N LEU A 72 -3.68 17.23 -5.15
CA LEU A 72 -3.46 18.36 -4.25
C LEU A 72 -3.99 19.68 -4.82
N ASP A 73 -4.29 19.77 -6.11
CA ASP A 73 -4.95 20.95 -6.69
C ASP A 73 -6.43 21.05 -6.27
N ASP A 74 -7.10 19.91 -6.03
CA ASP A 74 -8.46 19.86 -5.52
C ASP A 74 -8.52 20.27 -4.04
N ALA A 75 -9.31 21.30 -3.74
CA ALA A 75 -9.40 21.86 -2.39
C ALA A 75 -9.96 20.88 -1.36
N SER A 76 -10.89 20.00 -1.75
CA SER A 76 -11.51 19.02 -0.86
C SER A 76 -10.52 17.90 -0.50
N TYR A 77 -9.81 17.39 -1.50
CA TYR A 77 -8.76 16.39 -1.31
C TYR A 77 -7.61 16.95 -0.47
N ARG A 78 -7.12 18.14 -0.81
CA ARG A 78 -6.05 18.82 -0.06
C ARG A 78 -6.43 19.04 1.40
N ALA A 79 -7.65 19.49 1.68
CA ALA A 79 -8.14 19.64 3.05
C ALA A 79 -8.18 18.31 3.81
N ALA A 80 -8.64 17.23 3.18
CA ALA A 80 -8.66 15.90 3.78
C ALA A 80 -7.24 15.36 4.06
N ALA A 81 -6.28 15.60 3.15
CA ALA A 81 -4.88 15.22 3.35
C ALA A 81 -4.23 16.03 4.50
N MET A 82 -4.46 17.35 4.56
CA MET A 82 -3.96 18.21 5.64
C MET A 82 -4.47 17.78 7.02
N GLN A 83 -5.72 17.31 7.12
CA GLN A 83 -6.27 16.80 8.38
C GLN A 83 -5.53 15.57 8.92
N LEU A 84 -4.92 14.77 8.04
CA LEU A 84 -4.17 13.58 8.42
C LEU A 84 -2.72 13.87 8.82
N GLN A 85 -2.14 15.00 8.39
CA GLN A 85 -0.72 15.30 8.58
C GLN A 85 -0.21 15.15 10.03
N PRO A 86 -0.91 15.64 11.09
CA PRO A 86 -0.42 15.48 12.46
C PRO A 86 -0.32 14.00 12.87
N SER A 87 -1.32 13.20 12.50
CA SER A 87 -1.37 11.77 12.79
C SER A 87 -0.29 11.01 12.01
N LEU A 88 -0.07 11.36 10.74
CA LEU A 88 0.96 10.76 9.90
C LEU A 88 2.36 11.12 10.41
N ALA A 89 2.60 12.36 10.83
CA ALA A 89 3.87 12.75 11.45
C ALA A 89 4.18 11.93 12.71
N LEU A 90 3.18 11.71 13.57
CA LEU A 90 3.33 10.86 14.76
C LEU A 90 3.56 9.38 14.43
N LEU A 91 2.95 8.87 13.35
CA LEU A 91 3.20 7.50 12.90
C LEU A 91 4.62 7.36 12.35
N LYS A 92 5.07 8.31 11.50
CA LYS A 92 6.43 8.33 10.95
C LYS A 92 7.50 8.46 12.02
N SER A 93 7.25 9.18 13.11
CA SER A 93 8.21 9.25 14.22
C SER A 93 8.42 7.91 14.95
N LYS A 94 7.59 6.90 14.66
CA LYS A 94 7.70 5.54 15.22
C LYS A 94 8.30 4.54 14.24
N THR A 95 8.62 4.94 13.02
CA THR A 95 9.28 4.08 12.03
C THR A 95 10.80 4.27 12.08
N PRO A 96 11.60 3.28 11.63
CA PRO A 96 13.04 3.43 11.50
C PRO A 96 13.47 4.46 10.45
N ASN A 97 12.59 4.79 9.51
CA ASN A 97 12.82 5.76 8.44
C ASN A 97 11.72 6.84 8.48
N PRO A 98 11.94 7.98 9.17
CA PRO A 98 10.95 9.04 9.28
C PRO A 98 10.74 9.83 7.97
N GLU A 99 11.61 9.66 6.98
CA GLU A 99 11.56 10.34 5.67
C GLU A 99 10.60 9.67 4.67
N ILE A 100 9.90 8.59 5.07
CA ILE A 100 8.88 7.98 4.23
C ILE A 100 7.76 8.98 3.89
N SER A 101 7.19 8.84 2.70
CA SER A 101 6.12 9.71 2.24
C SER A 101 4.84 9.50 3.05
N ASP A 102 3.95 10.49 3.06
CA ASP A 102 2.64 10.36 3.69
C ASP A 102 1.81 9.22 3.07
N ILE A 103 1.95 9.00 1.76
CA ILE A 103 1.28 7.94 1.02
C ILE A 103 1.80 6.57 1.46
N GLU A 104 3.12 6.39 1.49
CA GLU A 104 3.74 5.15 1.96
C GLU A 104 3.37 4.87 3.43
N MET A 105 3.41 5.88 4.30
CA MET A 105 3.01 5.74 5.70
C MET A 105 1.53 5.33 5.83
N MET A 106 0.64 5.82 4.97
CA MET A 106 -0.76 5.39 4.96
C MET A 106 -0.90 3.90 4.61
N PHE A 107 -0.12 3.39 3.65
CA PHE A 107 -0.12 1.97 3.31
C PHE A 107 0.46 1.11 4.45
N ILE A 108 1.60 1.50 5.01
CA ILE A 108 2.21 0.84 6.18
C ILE A 108 1.20 0.78 7.34
N PHE A 109 0.53 1.89 7.64
CA PHE A 109 -0.47 1.93 8.71
C PHE A 109 -1.66 0.99 8.48
N LEU A 110 -2.19 0.92 7.26
CA LEU A 110 -3.26 -0.02 6.94
C LEU A 110 -2.78 -1.48 6.99
N TYR A 111 -1.54 -1.73 6.58
CA TYR A 111 -0.91 -3.04 6.65
C TYR A 111 -0.72 -3.49 8.11
N ASP A 112 -0.20 -2.63 8.97
CA ASP A 112 -0.02 -2.88 10.40
C ASP A 112 -1.35 -3.22 11.09
N ILE A 113 -2.42 -2.50 10.75
CA ILE A 113 -3.77 -2.82 11.26
C ILE A 113 -4.20 -4.22 10.84
N MET A 114 -3.93 -4.64 9.61
CA MET A 114 -4.25 -5.99 9.17
C MET A 114 -3.44 -7.04 9.93
N LEU A 115 -2.14 -6.81 10.16
CA LEU A 115 -1.31 -7.71 10.96
C LEU A 115 -1.82 -7.82 12.40
N LEU A 116 -2.19 -6.70 13.03
CA LEU A 116 -2.78 -6.68 14.37
C LEU A 116 -4.07 -7.51 14.44
N ARG A 117 -4.92 -7.43 13.40
CA ARG A 117 -6.15 -8.22 13.29
C ARG A 117 -5.86 -9.72 13.18
N LEU A 118 -4.89 -10.11 12.36
CA LEU A 118 -4.45 -11.51 12.23
C LEU A 118 -3.93 -12.05 13.57
N GLN A 119 -3.21 -11.22 14.32
CA GLN A 119 -2.72 -11.53 15.66
C GLN A 119 -3.81 -11.49 16.75
N LYS A 120 -5.07 -11.16 16.40
CA LYS A 120 -6.20 -10.97 17.32
C LYS A 120 -5.91 -9.98 18.45
N ARG A 121 -5.07 -8.97 18.18
CA ARG A 121 -4.78 -7.90 19.14
C ARG A 121 -5.91 -6.88 19.12
N GLU A 122 -6.22 -6.33 20.29
CA GLU A 122 -7.16 -5.21 20.38
C GLU A 122 -6.58 -3.98 19.70
N ILE A 123 -7.45 -3.27 18.97
CA ILE A 123 -7.11 -2.04 18.25
C ILE A 123 -7.97 -0.94 18.84
N SER A 124 -7.33 0.14 19.30
CA SER A 124 -8.03 1.25 19.92
C SER A 124 -9.03 1.91 18.97
N ASP A 125 -10.11 2.48 19.53
CA ASP A 125 -11.10 3.21 18.73
C ASP A 125 -10.48 4.39 17.97
N ASP A 126 -9.47 5.04 18.54
CA ASP A 126 -8.74 6.14 17.92
C ASP A 126 -8.01 5.67 16.65
N THR A 127 -7.34 4.52 16.75
CA THR A 127 -6.69 3.86 15.60
C THR A 127 -7.71 3.47 14.53
N LEU A 128 -8.88 2.94 14.91
CA LEU A 128 -9.95 2.59 13.96
C LEU A 128 -10.57 3.82 13.29
N ARG A 129 -10.69 4.95 14.01
CA ARG A 129 -11.13 6.22 13.42
C ARG A 129 -10.12 6.75 12.40
N LEU A 130 -8.83 6.71 12.74
CA LEU A 130 -7.75 7.08 11.82
C LEU A 130 -7.73 6.16 10.59
N GLN A 131 -7.89 4.85 10.78
CA GLN A 131 -8.04 3.88 9.69
C GLN A 131 -9.12 4.31 8.71
N LYS A 132 -10.32 4.64 9.21
CA LYS A 132 -11.44 5.07 8.35
C LYS A 132 -11.12 6.36 7.60
N GLN A 133 -10.34 7.28 8.16
CA GLN A 133 -9.94 8.51 7.46
C GLN A 133 -8.91 8.20 6.36
N VAL A 134 -7.88 7.42 6.68
CA VAL A 134 -6.85 6.97 5.72
C VAL A 134 -7.47 6.19 4.56
N SER A 135 -8.32 5.19 4.85
CA SER A 135 -8.99 4.40 3.81
C SER A 135 -9.89 5.26 2.92
N ARG A 136 -10.56 6.29 3.45
CA ARG A 136 -11.38 7.20 2.64
C ARG A 136 -10.53 8.04 1.69
N LEU A 137 -9.38 8.54 2.16
CA LEU A 137 -8.47 9.32 1.30
C LEU A 137 -7.88 8.44 0.18
N LEU A 138 -7.42 7.22 0.50
CA LEU A 138 -6.88 6.28 -0.48
C LEU A 138 -7.95 5.77 -1.47
N ALA A 139 -9.20 5.65 -1.04
CA ALA A 139 -10.33 5.33 -1.94
C ALA A 139 -10.64 6.50 -2.89
N HIS A 140 -10.52 7.75 -2.45
CA HIS A 140 -10.60 8.90 -3.35
C HIS A 140 -9.46 8.88 -4.36
N LEU A 141 -8.22 8.69 -3.88
CA LEU A 141 -7.04 8.58 -4.74
C LEU A 141 -7.18 7.47 -5.79
N SER A 142 -7.58 6.26 -5.38
CA SER A 142 -7.71 5.12 -6.30
C SER A 142 -8.77 5.34 -7.38
N ARG A 143 -9.86 6.05 -7.05
CA ARG A 143 -10.89 6.43 -8.03
C ARG A 143 -10.36 7.44 -9.06
N ALA A 144 -9.63 8.45 -8.60
CA ALA A 144 -9.02 9.42 -9.50
C ALA A 144 -7.97 8.79 -10.41
N TYR A 145 -7.10 7.93 -9.86
CA TYR A 145 -6.13 7.17 -10.63
C TYR A 145 -6.80 6.38 -11.75
N LYS A 146 -7.88 5.64 -11.42
CA LYS A 146 -8.64 4.87 -12.41
C LYS A 146 -9.18 5.76 -13.53
N GLN A 147 -9.78 6.90 -13.18
CA GLN A 147 -10.33 7.85 -14.14
C GLN A 147 -9.23 8.41 -15.08
N MET A 148 -8.11 8.88 -14.52
CA MET A 148 -6.97 9.40 -15.30
C MET A 148 -6.44 8.36 -16.29
N ARG A 149 -6.33 7.10 -15.87
CA ARG A 149 -5.87 5.98 -16.72
C ARG A 149 -6.85 5.60 -17.81
N GLU A 150 -8.15 5.78 -17.59
CA GLU A 150 -9.18 5.56 -18.61
C GLU A 150 -9.17 6.68 -19.66
N GLU A 151 -8.90 7.92 -19.26
CA GLU A 151 -8.78 9.08 -20.15
C GLU A 151 -7.51 9.03 -21.03
N GLU A 152 -6.39 8.53 -20.51
CA GLU A 152 -5.14 8.33 -21.28
C GLU A 152 -5.23 7.23 -22.36
N CYS A 153 -6.21 6.32 -22.25
CA CYS A 153 -6.42 5.22 -23.20
C CYS A 153 -7.45 5.55 -24.30
N GLN A 154 -7.94 6.79 -24.36
CA GLN A 154 -8.84 7.30 -25.40
C GLN A 154 -8.10 8.17 -26.41
#